data_AF-A0A1F6A1B3-F1
#
_entry.id   AF-A0A1F6A1B3-F1
#
_cell.length_a   1.000
_cell.length_b   1.000
_cell.length_c   1.000
_cell.angle_alpha   90.00
_cell.angle_beta   90.00
_cell.angle_gamma   90.00
#
_symmetry.space_group_name_H-M   'P 1'
#
loop_
_entity.id
_entity.type
_entity.pdbx_description
1 polymer ?
#
loop_
_entity_poly.entity_id
_entity_poly.type
_entity_poly.pdbx_seq_one_letter_code
_entity_poly.pdbx_strand_id
1 'polypeptide(L)'
;MEISKVAFLGFADCKPDDWEYDQAFQSAKVLAENGYVIVNGGGPGIMRAATEGAHAGHGKAVGITFYPERKEGAEFFEGRDPDNHFDEEMKTTTYVERTLKIMDVADVYLIFNGGTGTISEFGMAWGLARLHFGHHKPLMLYGHFWHEVIEAIGKNMRLRAEELKVYHIVTSPEEVLLKIKSLEASSEHSYLRTKT
;
A
#
# COMPACT_ATOMS: atom_id res chain seq x y z
N MET A 1 7.53 3.78 16.12
CA MET A 1 6.83 4.44 15.00
C MET A 1 5.36 4.26 15.29
N GLU A 2 4.60 5.35 15.33
CA GLU A 2 3.13 5.27 15.45
C GLU A 2 2.59 4.98 14.05
N ILE A 3 1.93 3.84 13.87
CA ILE A 3 1.32 3.48 12.59
C ILE A 3 -0.14 3.91 12.64
N SER A 4 -0.53 4.78 11.72
CA SER A 4 -1.90 5.30 11.66
C SER A 4 -2.52 5.17 10.27
N LYS A 5 -1.70 5.18 9.21
CA LYS A 5 -2.16 5.19 7.81
C LYS A 5 -1.59 4.02 7.02
N VAL A 6 -2.45 3.28 6.34
CA VAL A 6 -2.07 2.13 5.52
C VAL A 6 -2.44 2.38 4.06
N ALA A 7 -1.44 2.42 3.18
CA ALA A 7 -1.66 2.56 1.75
C ALA A 7 -2.01 1.23 1.10
N PHE A 8 -3.04 1.24 0.26
CA PHE A 8 -3.48 0.12 -0.56
C PHE A 8 -3.14 0.39 -2.02
N LEU A 9 -2.30 -0.48 -2.59
CA LEU A 9 -1.74 -0.35 -3.94
C LEU A 9 -2.04 -1.63 -4.72
N GLY A 10 -2.55 -1.52 -5.95
CA GLY A 10 -2.94 -2.70 -6.72
C GLY A 10 -3.64 -2.39 -8.03
N PHE A 11 -4.15 -3.44 -8.68
CA PHE A 11 -4.72 -3.38 -10.02
C PHE A 11 -5.99 -2.53 -10.09
N ALA A 12 -6.04 -1.64 -11.09
CA ALA A 12 -7.17 -0.75 -11.33
C ALA A 12 -8.40 -1.46 -11.92
N ASP A 13 -8.19 -2.48 -12.75
CA ASP A 13 -9.29 -3.20 -13.43
C ASP A 13 -9.80 -4.43 -12.64
N CYS A 14 -9.42 -4.53 -11.37
CA CYS A 14 -9.94 -5.56 -10.47
C CYS A 14 -11.45 -5.34 -10.25
N LYS A 15 -12.25 -6.39 -10.44
CA LYS A 15 -13.72 -6.33 -10.39
C LYS A 15 -14.23 -6.73 -9.02
N PRO A 16 -15.44 -6.28 -8.61
CA PRO A 16 -16.03 -6.67 -7.33
C PRO A 16 -16.15 -8.18 -7.07
N ASP A 17 -16.28 -8.98 -8.13
CA ASP A 17 -16.37 -10.45 -8.04
C ASP A 17 -14.99 -11.15 -8.01
N ASP A 18 -13.90 -10.41 -8.21
CA ASP A 18 -12.54 -10.95 -8.16
C ASP A 18 -12.13 -11.18 -6.71
N TRP A 19 -11.38 -12.27 -6.47
CA TRP A 19 -10.89 -12.61 -5.12
C TRP A 19 -10.06 -11.47 -4.51
N GLU A 20 -9.18 -10.85 -5.30
CA GLU A 20 -8.32 -9.75 -4.86
C GLU A 20 -9.12 -8.52 -4.41
N TYR A 21 -10.30 -8.28 -5.00
CA TYR A 21 -11.18 -7.17 -4.60
C TYR A 21 -11.73 -7.41 -3.20
N ASP A 22 -12.30 -8.61 -2.96
CA ASP A 22 -12.78 -8.98 -1.63
C ASP A 22 -11.64 -8.95 -0.61
N GLN A 23 -10.45 -9.47 -0.95
CA GLN A 23 -9.32 -9.43 -0.03
C GLN A 23 -8.86 -8.01 0.32
N ALA A 24 -8.86 -7.08 -0.65
CA ALA A 24 -8.58 -5.67 -0.40
C ALA A 24 -9.65 -5.04 0.50
N PHE A 25 -10.93 -5.32 0.23
CA PHE A 25 -12.05 -4.88 1.04
C PHE A 25 -11.96 -5.40 2.49
N GLN A 26 -11.78 -6.70 2.70
CA GLN A 26 -11.71 -7.29 4.05
C GLN A 26 -10.48 -6.79 4.81
N SER A 27 -9.34 -6.65 4.13
CA SER A 27 -8.12 -6.10 4.75
C SER A 27 -8.34 -4.66 5.20
N ALA A 28 -8.93 -3.81 4.36
CA ALA A 28 -9.24 -2.43 4.72
C ALA A 28 -10.26 -2.34 5.85
N LYS A 29 -11.30 -3.19 5.84
CA LYS A 29 -12.31 -3.25 6.90
C LYS A 29 -11.71 -3.59 8.26
N VAL A 30 -10.96 -4.69 8.35
CA VAL A 30 -10.34 -5.13 9.60
C VAL A 30 -9.37 -4.07 10.14
N LEU A 31 -8.64 -3.39 9.26
CA LEU A 31 -7.76 -2.30 9.65
C LEU A 31 -8.55 -1.07 10.16
N ALA A 32 -9.61 -0.68 9.47
CA ALA A 32 -10.47 0.42 9.88
C ALA A 32 -11.14 0.17 11.24
N GLU A 33 -11.63 -1.06 11.49
CA GLU A 33 -12.16 -1.48 12.80
C GLU A 33 -11.13 -1.35 13.93
N ASN A 34 -9.84 -1.36 13.59
CA ASN A 34 -8.72 -1.20 14.52
C ASN A 34 -8.15 0.23 14.55
N GLY A 35 -8.82 1.21 13.93
CA GLY A 35 -8.47 2.62 14.00
C GLY A 35 -7.43 3.09 12.97
N TYR A 36 -7.05 2.25 12.00
CA TYR A 36 -6.17 2.66 10.92
C TYR A 36 -6.96 3.41 9.83
N VAL A 37 -6.37 4.47 9.29
CA VAL A 37 -6.90 5.22 8.15
C VAL A 37 -6.36 4.60 6.86
N ILE A 38 -7.24 4.38 5.89
CA ILE A 38 -6.88 3.78 4.61
C ILE A 38 -6.46 4.88 3.64
N VAL A 39 -5.36 4.68 2.93
CA VAL A 39 -4.85 5.61 1.92
C VAL A 39 -4.82 4.87 0.58
N ASN A 40 -5.27 5.50 -0.50
CA ASN A 40 -5.16 4.91 -1.83
C ASN A 40 -5.06 6.00 -2.90
N GLY A 41 -4.95 5.58 -4.15
CA GLY A 41 -4.76 6.48 -5.29
C GLY A 41 -6.04 7.11 -5.87
N GLY A 42 -7.22 6.83 -5.30
CA GLY A 42 -8.52 7.36 -5.74
C GLY A 42 -9.06 6.80 -7.06
N GLY A 43 -8.47 5.72 -7.58
CA GLY A 43 -8.92 5.04 -8.81
C GLY A 43 -9.87 3.86 -8.53
N PRO A 44 -10.21 3.08 -9.57
CA PRO A 44 -11.08 1.90 -9.45
C PRO A 44 -10.33 0.69 -8.88
N GLY A 45 -10.98 -0.48 -8.88
CA GLY A 45 -10.39 -1.75 -8.50
C GLY A 45 -9.96 -1.80 -7.05
N ILE A 46 -8.71 -2.23 -6.79
CA ILE A 46 -8.18 -2.39 -5.43
C ILE A 46 -8.30 -1.10 -4.61
N MET A 47 -8.13 0.06 -5.25
CA MET A 47 -8.25 1.35 -4.58
C MET A 47 -9.69 1.62 -4.11
N ARG A 48 -10.68 1.29 -4.93
CA ARG A 48 -12.10 1.41 -4.57
C ARG A 48 -12.48 0.38 -3.50
N ALA A 49 -12.06 -0.87 -3.66
CA ALA A 49 -12.28 -1.92 -2.67
C ALA A 49 -11.77 -1.52 -1.28
N ALA A 50 -10.59 -0.90 -1.23
CA ALA A 50 -10.00 -0.41 0.00
C ALA A 50 -10.82 0.72 0.64
N THR A 51 -11.32 1.67 -0.16
CA THR A 51 -12.22 2.73 0.35
C THR A 51 -13.51 2.15 0.91
N GLU A 52 -14.18 1.26 0.16
CA GLU A 52 -15.43 0.62 0.59
C GLU A 52 -15.23 -0.21 1.86
N GLY A 53 -14.11 -0.94 1.94
CA GLY A 53 -13.72 -1.70 3.12
C GLY A 53 -13.49 -0.79 4.33
N ALA A 54 -12.80 0.34 4.15
CA ALA A 54 -12.58 1.32 5.22
C ALA A 54 -13.91 1.79 5.83
N HIS A 55 -14.88 2.13 4.97
CA HIS A 55 -16.21 2.58 5.38
C HIS A 55 -17.03 1.46 6.04
N ALA A 56 -16.92 0.23 5.54
CA ALA A 56 -17.56 -0.93 6.15
C ALA A 56 -17.01 -1.24 7.55
N GLY A 57 -15.76 -0.87 7.82
CA GLY A 57 -15.14 -0.92 9.15
C GLY A 57 -15.39 0.33 10.00
N HIS A 58 -16.28 1.23 9.57
CA HIS A 58 -16.57 2.52 10.21
C HIS A 58 -15.33 3.45 10.35
N GLY A 59 -14.33 3.26 9.50
CA GLY A 59 -13.13 4.10 9.42
C GLY A 59 -13.19 5.13 8.29
N LYS A 60 -12.02 5.64 7.92
CA LYS A 60 -11.87 6.70 6.91
C LYS A 60 -10.91 6.28 5.80
N ALA A 61 -11.15 6.83 4.61
CA ALA A 61 -10.28 6.70 3.45
C ALA A 61 -9.76 8.07 2.96
N VAL A 62 -8.50 8.11 2.53
CA VAL A 62 -7.84 9.27 1.91
C VAL A 62 -7.44 8.92 0.49
N GLY A 63 -7.93 9.68 -0.49
CA GLY A 63 -7.61 9.53 -1.91
C GLY A 63 -6.51 10.50 -2.32
N ILE A 64 -5.38 9.99 -2.81
CA ILE A 64 -4.29 10.79 -3.39
C ILE A 64 -4.42 10.74 -4.91
N THR A 65 -5.01 11.78 -5.49
CA THR A 65 -5.55 11.78 -6.85
C THR A 65 -4.66 12.55 -7.83
N PHE A 66 -4.54 12.04 -9.05
CA PHE A 66 -3.75 12.64 -10.11
C PHE A 66 -4.65 13.43 -11.09
N TYR A 67 -4.32 14.72 -11.24
CA TYR A 67 -4.97 15.67 -12.15
C TYR A 67 -3.95 16.19 -13.17
N PRO A 68 -3.76 15.49 -14.30
CA PRO A 68 -2.85 15.96 -15.33
C PRO A 68 -3.28 17.33 -15.88
N GLU A 69 -2.35 18.29 -15.91
CA GLU A 69 -2.61 19.63 -16.46
C GLU A 69 -2.88 19.62 -17.97
N ARG A 70 -2.36 18.61 -18.66
CA ARG A 70 -2.55 18.37 -20.09
C ARG A 70 -3.01 16.94 -20.31
N LYS A 71 -4.03 16.74 -21.15
CA LYS A 71 -4.50 15.39 -21.50
C LYS A 71 -3.48 14.66 -22.38
N GLU A 72 -2.69 15.41 -23.16
CA GLU A 72 -1.60 14.84 -23.96
C GLU A 72 -0.55 14.21 -23.03
N GLY A 73 -0.36 12.89 -23.11
CA GLY A 73 0.66 12.15 -22.33
C GLY A 73 0.15 11.33 -21.14
N ALA A 74 -1.15 11.38 -20.82
CA ALA A 74 -1.77 10.55 -19.77
C ALA A 74 -2.96 9.72 -20.31
N GLU A 75 -2.93 9.36 -21.59
CA GLU A 75 -4.04 8.70 -22.30
C GLU A 75 -4.39 7.31 -21.74
N PHE A 76 -3.41 6.63 -21.15
CA PHE A 76 -3.54 5.30 -20.57
C PHE A 76 -3.72 5.32 -19.04
N PHE A 77 -3.90 6.50 -18.45
CA PHE A 77 -4.24 6.58 -17.04
C PHE A 77 -5.68 6.10 -16.86
N GLU A 78 -5.88 5.13 -15.98
CA GLU A 78 -7.18 4.56 -15.61
C GLU A 78 -8.18 5.62 -15.14
N GLY A 79 -7.67 6.75 -14.66
CA GLY A 79 -8.45 7.87 -14.19
C GLY A 79 -8.80 7.77 -12.71
N ARG A 80 -9.62 8.72 -12.27
CA ARG A 80 -10.25 8.70 -10.94
C ARG A 80 -11.57 7.96 -11.09
N ASP A 81 -11.89 7.12 -10.12
CA ASP A 81 -13.18 6.44 -10.11
C ASP A 81 -14.22 7.36 -9.43
N PRO A 82 -15.27 7.83 -10.15
CA PRO A 82 -16.30 8.68 -9.57
C PRO A 82 -17.09 7.99 -8.45
N ASP A 83 -17.07 6.66 -8.39
CA ASP A 83 -17.73 5.87 -7.34
C ASP A 83 -16.79 5.57 -6.16
N ASN A 84 -15.50 5.90 -6.26
CA ASN A 84 -14.57 5.78 -5.14
C ASN A 84 -14.72 6.99 -4.20
N HIS A 85 -15.60 6.85 -3.22
CA HIS A 85 -15.97 7.92 -2.28
C HIS A 85 -15.03 7.97 -1.07
N PHE A 86 -13.90 8.67 -1.16
CA PHE A 86 -13.01 8.90 -0.01
C PHE A 86 -13.42 10.11 0.85
N ASP A 87 -13.03 10.11 2.13
CA ASP A 87 -13.36 11.16 3.10
C ASP A 87 -12.50 12.42 2.95
N GLU A 88 -11.26 12.26 2.46
CA GLU A 88 -10.32 13.34 2.21
C GLU A 88 -9.63 13.13 0.85
N GLU A 89 -9.43 14.22 0.11
CA GLU A 89 -8.74 14.22 -1.19
C GLU A 89 -7.47 15.06 -1.16
N MET A 90 -6.35 14.46 -1.56
CA MET A 90 -5.09 15.17 -1.80
C MET A 90 -4.76 15.14 -3.30
N LYS A 91 -4.88 16.30 -3.96
CA LYS A 91 -4.70 16.44 -5.40
C LYS A 91 -3.24 16.67 -5.76
N THR A 92 -2.74 15.96 -6.78
CA THR A 92 -1.42 16.18 -7.39
C THR A 92 -1.55 16.41 -8.88
N THR A 93 -0.55 17.04 -9.50
CA THR A 93 -0.58 17.40 -10.93
C THR A 93 0.28 16.50 -11.80
N THR A 94 1.16 15.69 -11.19
CA THR A 94 1.96 14.68 -11.89
C THR A 94 1.87 13.30 -11.24
N TYR A 95 2.13 12.25 -12.04
CA TYR A 95 2.22 10.87 -11.56
C TYR A 95 3.30 10.70 -10.49
N VAL A 96 4.47 11.30 -10.69
CA VAL A 96 5.59 11.21 -9.75
C VAL A 96 5.23 11.85 -8.41
N GLU A 97 4.61 13.03 -8.42
CA GLU A 97 4.14 13.67 -7.19
C GLU A 97 3.07 12.84 -6.48
N ARG A 98 2.16 12.20 -7.22
CA ARG A 98 1.16 11.28 -6.64
C ARG A 98 1.86 10.16 -5.88
N THR A 99 2.79 9.45 -6.53
CA THR A 99 3.52 8.35 -5.91
C THR A 99 4.31 8.84 -4.69
N LEU A 100 5.03 9.95 -4.80
CA LEU A 100 5.75 10.53 -3.66
C LEU A 100 4.83 10.91 -2.51
N LYS A 101 3.67 11.48 -2.80
CA LYS A 101 2.68 11.89 -1.80
C LYS A 101 2.07 10.68 -1.08
N ILE A 102 1.83 9.56 -1.78
CA ILE A 102 1.42 8.29 -1.15
C ILE A 102 2.52 7.79 -0.19
N MET A 103 3.78 7.78 -0.62
CA MET A 103 4.91 7.35 0.20
C MET A 103 5.14 8.26 1.42
N ASP A 104 4.84 9.55 1.29
CA ASP A 104 4.94 10.54 2.36
C ASP A 104 3.84 10.33 3.41
N VAL A 105 2.59 10.20 2.97
CA VAL A 105 1.39 10.16 3.84
C VAL A 105 1.22 8.83 4.57
N ALA A 106 1.45 7.69 3.91
CA ALA A 106 1.18 6.39 4.52
C ALA A 106 2.33 5.93 5.41
N ASP A 107 2.03 5.24 6.51
CA ASP A 107 3.02 4.68 7.44
C ASP A 107 3.40 3.24 7.05
N VAL A 108 2.51 2.57 6.33
CA VAL A 108 2.63 1.18 5.87
C VAL A 108 2.15 1.07 4.42
N TYR A 109 2.81 0.24 3.63
CA TYR A 109 2.40 -0.07 2.26
C TYR A 109 1.89 -1.51 2.17
N LEU A 110 0.68 -1.69 1.66
CA LEU A 110 0.10 -2.99 1.36
C LEU A 110 -0.11 -3.12 -0.16
N ILE A 111 0.67 -4.00 -0.78
CA ILE A 111 0.79 -4.11 -2.24
C ILE A 111 0.15 -5.40 -2.73
N PHE A 112 -1.00 -5.27 -3.38
CA PHE A 112 -1.71 -6.34 -4.06
C PHE A 112 -1.13 -6.61 -5.44
N ASN A 113 -1.70 -7.57 -6.17
CA ASN A 113 -1.39 -7.79 -7.56
C ASN A 113 -1.79 -6.56 -8.40
N GLY A 114 -0.98 -6.24 -9.41
CA GLY A 114 -1.21 -5.09 -10.27
C GLY A 114 -0.19 -4.94 -11.39
N GLY A 115 -0.45 -3.96 -12.24
CA GLY A 115 0.34 -3.66 -13.43
C GLY A 115 1.54 -2.75 -13.16
N THR A 116 1.95 -2.01 -14.18
CA THR A 116 3.12 -1.12 -14.14
C THR A 116 3.03 -0.04 -13.06
N GLY A 117 1.83 0.48 -12.79
CA GLY A 117 1.59 1.44 -11.72
C GLY A 117 2.01 0.88 -10.35
N THR A 118 1.42 -0.26 -9.98
CA THR A 118 1.72 -0.99 -8.74
C THR A 118 3.19 -1.40 -8.65
N ILE A 119 3.80 -1.85 -9.76
CA ILE A 119 5.23 -2.18 -9.79
C ILE A 119 6.10 -0.94 -9.55
N SER A 120 5.71 0.23 -10.04
CA SER A 120 6.48 1.45 -9.80
C SER A 120 6.41 1.91 -8.33
N GLU A 121 5.23 1.77 -7.70
CA GLU A 121 5.03 2.07 -6.28
C GLU A 121 5.78 1.07 -5.40
N PHE A 122 5.71 -0.23 -5.74
CA PHE A 122 6.54 -1.27 -5.12
C PHE A 122 8.02 -0.96 -5.25
N GLY A 123 8.52 -0.64 -6.44
CA GLY A 123 9.93 -0.35 -6.66
C GLY A 123 10.42 0.84 -5.84
N MET A 124 9.61 1.90 -5.74
CA MET A 124 9.92 3.06 -4.91
C MET A 124 9.94 2.70 -3.42
N ALA A 125 8.89 2.05 -2.92
CA ALA A 125 8.81 1.61 -1.53
C ALA A 125 9.96 0.66 -1.16
N TRP A 126 10.29 -0.27 -2.05
CA TRP A 126 11.36 -1.25 -1.86
C TRP A 126 12.75 -0.61 -1.80
N GLY A 127 13.03 0.34 -2.71
CA GLY A 127 14.26 1.11 -2.71
C GLY A 127 14.42 1.98 -1.45
N LEU A 128 13.34 2.66 -1.02
CA LEU A 128 13.32 3.44 0.23
C LEU A 128 13.53 2.52 1.44
N ALA A 129 12.92 1.34 1.44
CA ALA A 129 13.01 0.40 2.54
C ALA A 129 14.45 -0.11 2.73
N ARG A 130 15.15 -0.38 1.62
CA ARG A 130 16.59 -0.68 1.65
C ARG A 130 17.42 0.52 2.14
N LEU A 131 17.16 1.72 1.63
CA LEU A 131 17.91 2.92 2.03
C LEU A 131 17.83 3.17 3.55
N HIS A 132 16.67 2.87 4.14
CA HIS A 132 16.41 2.99 5.57
C HIS A 132 16.32 1.63 6.26
N PHE A 133 17.17 0.66 5.88
CA PHE A 133 17.15 -0.69 6.44
C PHE A 133 17.11 -0.69 7.98
N GLY A 134 16.14 -1.40 8.57
CA GLY A 134 15.89 -1.44 10.02
C GLY A 134 15.07 -0.28 10.60
N HIS A 135 14.83 0.79 9.84
CA HIS A 135 14.08 1.98 10.27
C HIS A 135 13.04 2.45 9.23
N HIS A 136 12.79 1.65 8.20
CA HIS A 136 11.87 1.97 7.12
C HIS A 136 10.41 1.74 7.50
N LYS A 137 9.53 2.42 6.76
CA LYS A 137 8.09 2.14 6.76
C LYS A 137 7.84 0.68 6.31
N PRO A 138 6.99 -0.09 7.01
CA PRO A 138 6.71 -1.47 6.66
C PRO A 138 6.17 -1.63 5.24
N LEU A 139 6.71 -2.61 4.53
CA LEU A 139 6.33 -2.98 3.18
C LEU A 139 5.74 -4.39 3.20
N MET A 140 4.45 -4.52 2.92
CA MET A 140 3.74 -5.79 2.86
C MET A 140 3.31 -6.10 1.43
N LEU A 141 3.63 -7.31 0.98
CA LEU A 141 3.30 -7.85 -0.33
C LEU A 141 2.15 -8.84 -0.16
N TYR A 142 0.96 -8.49 -0.63
CA TYR A 142 -0.25 -9.26 -0.42
C TYR A 142 -0.46 -10.31 -1.51
N GLY A 143 -0.51 -11.58 -1.13
CA GLY A 143 -0.83 -12.72 -1.98
C GLY A 143 0.36 -13.64 -2.27
N HIS A 144 0.06 -14.94 -2.46
CA HIS A 144 1.06 -15.99 -2.65
C HIS A 144 1.93 -15.80 -3.91
N PHE A 145 1.41 -15.13 -4.95
CA PHE A 145 2.12 -14.91 -6.21
C PHE A 145 3.43 -14.11 -6.01
N TRP A 146 3.52 -13.29 -4.96
CA TRP A 146 4.73 -12.54 -4.65
C TRP A 146 5.94 -13.42 -4.34
N HIS A 147 5.75 -14.67 -3.88
CA HIS A 147 6.86 -15.59 -3.66
C HIS A 147 7.61 -15.86 -4.97
N GLU A 148 6.89 -16.18 -6.04
CA GLU A 148 7.49 -16.46 -7.36
C GLU A 148 8.11 -15.20 -7.97
N VAL A 149 7.45 -14.05 -7.83
CA VAL A 149 7.96 -12.76 -8.32
C VAL A 149 9.28 -12.39 -7.66
N ILE A 150 9.35 -12.46 -6.31
CA ILE A 150 10.58 -12.09 -5.61
C ILE A 150 11.66 -13.16 -5.79
N GLU A 151 11.31 -14.45 -5.89
CA GLU A 151 12.28 -15.49 -6.23
C GLU A 151 12.92 -15.22 -7.60
N ALA A 152 12.11 -14.87 -8.61
CA ALA A 152 12.61 -14.50 -9.92
C ALA A 152 13.51 -13.26 -9.86
N ILE A 153 13.14 -12.23 -9.12
CA ILE A 153 13.97 -11.03 -8.92
C ILE A 153 15.31 -11.40 -8.24
N GLY A 154 15.26 -12.15 -7.14
CA GLY A 154 16.44 -12.57 -6.39
C GLY A 154 17.39 -13.46 -7.18
N LYS A 155 16.84 -14.30 -8.07
CA LYS A 155 17.63 -15.18 -8.96
C LYS A 155 18.29 -14.43 -10.11
N ASN A 156 17.61 -13.44 -10.68
CA ASN A 156 18.03 -12.83 -11.95
C ASN A 156 18.71 -11.47 -11.79
N MET A 157 18.49 -10.75 -10.68
CA MET A 157 19.02 -9.40 -10.45
C MET A 157 20.22 -9.39 -9.51
N ARG A 158 21.05 -8.34 -9.62
CA ARG A 158 22.21 -8.14 -8.74
C ARG A 158 21.78 -7.41 -7.47
N LEU A 159 21.33 -8.18 -6.48
CA LEU A 159 20.86 -7.65 -5.20
C LEU A 159 21.92 -7.79 -4.10
N ARG A 160 21.81 -6.92 -3.10
CA ARG A 160 22.44 -7.04 -1.79
C ARG A 160 21.52 -7.82 -0.85
N ALA A 161 22.11 -8.39 0.20
CA ALA A 161 21.40 -9.29 1.10
C ALA A 161 20.25 -8.61 1.86
N GLU A 162 20.34 -7.31 2.13
CA GLU A 162 19.31 -6.55 2.83
C GLU A 162 18.05 -6.31 1.98
N GLU A 163 18.17 -6.26 0.65
CA GLU A 163 17.05 -5.96 -0.25
C GLU A 163 15.97 -7.05 -0.19
N LEU A 164 16.32 -8.29 0.15
CA LEU A 164 15.34 -9.38 0.30
C LEU A 164 14.78 -9.51 1.73
N LYS A 165 15.12 -8.58 2.63
CA LYS A 165 14.75 -8.62 4.05
C LYS A 165 13.83 -7.48 4.49
N VAL A 166 13.47 -6.57 3.57
CA VAL A 166 12.73 -5.33 3.86
C VAL A 166 11.23 -5.42 3.65
N TYR A 167 10.72 -6.58 3.21
CA TYR A 167 9.30 -6.78 2.99
C TYR A 167 8.79 -8.01 3.75
N HIS A 168 7.48 -8.06 3.93
CA HIS A 168 6.77 -9.24 4.42
C HIS A 168 5.74 -9.67 3.38
N ILE A 169 5.73 -10.95 3.01
CA ILE A 169 4.62 -11.50 2.23
C ILE A 169 3.52 -11.90 3.22
N VAL A 170 2.29 -11.47 2.93
CA VAL A 170 1.08 -11.74 3.73
C VAL A 170 -0.03 -12.25 2.81
N THR A 171 -0.94 -13.06 3.33
CA THR A 171 -1.86 -13.85 2.49
C THR A 171 -3.31 -13.82 2.94
N SER A 172 -3.61 -13.14 4.07
CA SER A 172 -4.97 -12.92 4.54
C SER A 172 -5.13 -11.55 5.22
N PRO A 173 -6.37 -11.02 5.32
CA PRO A 173 -6.67 -9.79 6.07
C PRO A 173 -6.18 -9.80 7.52
N GLU A 174 -6.33 -10.94 8.20
CA GLU A 174 -5.91 -11.12 9.60
C GLU A 174 -4.39 -11.07 9.72
N GLU A 175 -3.67 -11.66 8.77
CA GLU A 175 -2.22 -11.64 8.73
C GLU A 175 -1.68 -10.21 8.56
N VAL A 176 -2.34 -9.38 7.76
CA VAL A 176 -2.03 -7.95 7.60
C VAL A 176 -2.11 -7.24 8.96
N LEU A 177 -3.25 -7.37 9.67
CA LEU A 177 -3.44 -6.72 10.97
C LEU A 177 -2.42 -7.22 12.00
N LEU A 178 -2.24 -8.53 12.10
CA LEU A 178 -1.28 -9.15 13.03
C LEU A 178 0.14 -8.66 12.76
N LYS A 179 0.52 -8.51 11.49
CA LYS A 179 1.84 -8.00 11.12
C LYS A 179 2.02 -6.56 11.58
N ILE A 180 1.04 -5.69 11.34
CA ILE A 180 1.11 -4.29 11.79
C ILE A 180 1.24 -4.22 13.31
N LYS A 181 0.40 -4.92 14.08
CA LYS A 181 0.47 -4.93 15.55
C LYS A 181 1.82 -5.45 16.07
N SER A 182 2.38 -6.47 15.42
CA SER A 182 3.71 -6.99 15.77
C SER A 182 4.82 -5.95 15.57
N LEU A 183 4.71 -5.10 14.55
CA LEU A 183 5.70 -4.07 14.24
C LEU A 183 5.61 -2.88 15.22
N GLU A 184 4.40 -2.52 15.64
CA GLU A 184 4.17 -1.53 16.71
C GLU A 184 4.80 -1.99 18.02
N ALA A 185 4.50 -3.23 18.46
CA ALA A 185 5.04 -3.78 19.71
C ALA A 185 6.58 -3.87 19.71
N SER A 186 7.19 -4.20 18.56
CA SER A 186 8.65 -4.26 18.41
C SER A 186 9.30 -2.87 18.49
N SER A 187 8.60 -1.85 17.98
CA SER A 187 9.04 -0.45 18.03
C SER A 187 9.05 0.09 19.46
N GLU A 188 8.03 -0.26 20.26
CA GLU A 188 7.94 0.14 21.67
C GLU A 188 9.06 -0.50 22.52
N HIS A 189 9.35 -1.79 22.30
CA HIS A 189 10.41 -2.50 23.00
C HIS A 189 11.81 -1.94 22.68
N SER A 190 12.05 -1.53 21.43
CA SER A 190 13.31 -0.88 21.04
C SER A 190 13.49 0.49 21.70
N TYR A 191 12.41 1.27 21.81
CA TYR A 191 12.43 2.58 22.48
C TYR A 191 12.69 2.50 23.98
N LEU A 192 12.17 1.48 24.66
CA LEU A 192 12.40 1.29 26.10
C LEU A 192 13.84 0.85 26.42
N ARG A 193 14.49 0.08 25.54
CA ARG A 193 15.88 -0.37 25.74
C ARG A 193 16.95 0.70 25.52
N THR A 194 16.66 1.76 24.77
CA THR A 194 17.63 2.84 24.54
C THR A 194 17.62 3.92 25.63
N LYS A 195 16.64 3.86 26.56
CA LYS A 195 16.53 4.78 27.70
C LYS A 195 17.08 4.25 29.02
N THR A 196 17.54 3.00 29.06
CA THR A 196 18.25 2.37 30.19
C THR A 196 19.72 2.25 29.89
#